data_AF-A0AA42YMM3-F1
#
_entry.id   AF-A0AA42YMM3-F1
#
_cell.length_a   1.000
_cell.length_b   1.000
_cell.length_c   1.000
_cell.angle_alpha   90.00
_cell.angle_beta   90.00
_cell.angle_gamma   90.00
#
_symmetry.space_group_name_H-M   'P 1'
#
loop_
_entity.id
_entity.type
_entity.pdbx_description
1 polymer ?
#
loop_
_entity_poly.entity_id
_entity_poly.type
_entity_poly.pdbx_seq_one_letter_code
_entity_poly.pdbx_strand_id
1 'polypeptide(L)'
;MADPRMPEIVAHRGAGTDAVAPRRTACQRPAAPPENTLPAFAWGWSRATACELDVHLSRDERLIVIHDETTGRTCDRDLVVGGSTRAELATLDAGCKKGALWAGLRLPTLEEVLAAMPAGRRLYVELKNGAGIVGPLADAVRRAGKGPAEVVFISVDVDAIGEVKQRLPDHACYLVVAWRQRPADGVWEVRYGTTDRTDPRRLRTRARRPRSRRPGDPEDLYRTLIDLVRRPLAGEGGVALDGLDVSWRQPEGLAKALEEAGVAWGSWTVDTADAAVALRDRGAVQLTTNCPDDLRSALAHAAAGGRGGARR
;
A
#
# COMPACT_ATOMS: atom_id res chain seq x y z
N MET A 1 24.53 10.12 11.72
CA MET A 1 24.07 8.83 11.14
C MET A 1 22.55 8.82 11.21
N ALA A 2 21.87 8.39 10.14
CA ALA A 2 20.43 8.20 10.17
C ALA A 2 20.07 7.16 11.26
N ASP A 3 18.96 7.36 11.97
CA ASP A 3 18.48 6.38 12.95
C ASP A 3 18.07 5.12 12.18
N PRO A 4 18.72 3.95 12.37
CA PRO A 4 18.39 2.73 11.64
C PRO A 4 16.98 2.22 11.92
N ARG A 5 16.31 2.75 12.94
CA ARG A 5 14.91 2.43 13.29
C ARG A 5 13.91 3.43 12.71
N MET A 6 14.33 4.41 11.92
CA MET A 6 13.41 5.36 11.31
C MET A 6 12.68 4.70 10.14
N PRO A 7 11.35 4.54 10.18
CA PRO A 7 10.59 4.01 9.06
C PRO A 7 10.67 4.94 7.85
N GLU A 8 10.63 4.36 6.66
CA GLU A 8 10.38 5.11 5.44
C GLU A 8 8.95 5.67 5.47
N ILE A 9 8.81 6.98 5.22
CA ILE A 9 7.50 7.63 5.14
C ILE A 9 7.05 7.62 3.69
N VAL A 10 5.85 7.12 3.45
CA VAL A 10 5.28 6.94 2.11
C VAL A 10 3.99 7.75 2.00
N ALA A 11 3.94 8.66 1.02
CA ALA A 11 2.76 9.46 0.74
C ALA A 11 1.69 8.59 0.04
N HIS A 12 0.64 8.20 0.78
CA HIS A 12 -0.46 7.35 0.33
C HIS A 12 -1.21 8.00 -0.85
N ARG A 13 -1.17 7.39 -2.03
CA ARG A 13 -1.76 7.91 -3.29
C ARG A 13 -1.25 9.30 -3.68
N GLY A 14 0.01 9.60 -3.32
CA GLY A 14 0.58 10.95 -3.41
C GLY A 14 0.09 11.93 -2.30
N ALA A 15 -0.77 11.45 -1.40
CA ALA A 15 -1.27 12.04 -0.17
C ALA A 15 -2.03 13.36 -0.28
N GLY A 16 -2.91 13.47 -1.29
CA GLY A 16 -4.08 14.34 -1.19
C GLY A 16 -5.38 13.54 -1.36
N THR A 17 -6.03 13.23 -0.24
CA THR A 17 -7.15 12.29 -0.13
C THR A 17 -8.50 12.81 -0.66
N ASP A 18 -9.24 12.03 -1.43
CA ASP A 18 -10.51 12.48 -2.05
C ASP A 18 -11.76 12.30 -1.19
N ALA A 19 -11.60 12.19 0.14
CA ALA A 19 -12.74 11.96 1.01
C ALA A 19 -13.70 13.17 1.03
N VAL A 20 -14.78 13.05 0.25
CA VAL A 20 -16.01 13.82 0.42
C VAL A 20 -16.53 13.58 1.84
N ALA A 21 -16.92 14.65 2.53
CA ALA A 21 -17.52 14.63 3.86
C ALA A 21 -18.57 13.50 4.03
N PRO A 22 -18.71 12.88 5.22
CA PRO A 22 -18.44 13.47 6.54
C PRO A 22 -17.20 12.92 7.26
N ARG A 23 -16.41 12.02 6.65
CA ARG A 23 -15.23 11.43 7.30
C ARG A 23 -14.02 12.35 7.22
N ARG A 24 -14.09 13.50 7.90
CA ARG A 24 -12.93 14.35 8.17
C ARG A 24 -11.92 13.55 8.97
N THR A 25 -10.90 13.00 8.33
CA THR A 25 -9.68 12.57 9.02
C THR A 25 -8.85 13.81 9.36
N ALA A 26 -8.00 13.71 10.38
CA ALA A 26 -7.09 14.80 10.77
C ALA A 26 -6.20 15.28 9.60
N CYS A 27 -6.04 14.44 8.57
CA CYS A 27 -5.19 14.67 7.40
C CYS A 27 -5.85 15.34 6.20
N GLN A 28 -7.12 15.73 6.29
CA GLN A 28 -7.77 16.40 5.16
C GLN A 28 -7.24 17.82 4.98
N ARG A 29 -6.43 18.00 3.93
CA ARG A 29 -5.95 19.31 3.47
C ARG A 29 -6.73 19.69 2.20
N PRO A 30 -7.65 20.66 2.24
CA PRO A 30 -8.40 21.08 1.06
C PRO A 30 -7.52 21.54 -0.12
N ALA A 31 -6.32 22.04 0.19
CA ALA A 31 -5.32 22.44 -0.78
C ALA A 31 -4.41 21.30 -1.27
N ALA A 32 -4.57 20.06 -0.78
CA ALA A 32 -3.83 18.92 -1.34
C ALA A 32 -4.47 18.48 -2.67
N PRO A 33 -3.67 18.03 -3.67
CA PRO A 33 -4.19 17.56 -4.95
C PRO A 33 -5.11 16.33 -4.81
N PRO A 34 -5.88 15.95 -5.83
CA PRO A 34 -6.70 14.74 -5.79
C PRO A 34 -5.83 13.47 -5.83
N GLU A 35 -6.30 12.39 -5.21
CA GLU A 35 -5.51 11.17 -5.02
C GLU A 35 -5.15 10.52 -6.37
N ASN A 36 -4.01 9.83 -6.44
CA ASN A 36 -3.60 9.10 -7.66
C ASN A 36 -3.49 9.97 -8.93
N THR A 37 -3.14 11.25 -8.78
CA THR A 37 -2.87 12.18 -9.90
C THR A 37 -1.39 12.59 -9.94
N LEU A 38 -0.89 13.02 -11.11
CA LEU A 38 0.49 13.53 -11.23
C LEU A 38 0.79 14.69 -10.25
N PRO A 39 -0.10 15.68 -10.06
CA PRO A 39 0.09 16.69 -9.02
C PRO A 39 0.17 16.10 -7.60
N ALA A 40 -0.61 15.07 -7.26
CA ALA A 40 -0.49 14.40 -5.96
C ALA A 40 0.88 13.74 -5.80
N PHE A 41 1.39 13.04 -6.80
CA PHE A 41 2.72 12.43 -6.70
C PHE A 41 3.84 13.47 -6.56
N ALA A 42 3.77 14.57 -7.33
CA ALA A 42 4.70 15.69 -7.17
C ALA A 42 4.63 16.29 -5.75
N TRP A 43 3.42 16.47 -5.23
CA TRP A 43 3.21 16.96 -3.86
C TRP A 43 3.74 15.98 -2.81
N GLY A 44 3.49 14.69 -2.96
CA GLY A 44 3.94 13.62 -2.09
C GLY A 44 5.46 13.50 -2.05
N TRP A 45 6.14 13.44 -3.19
CA TRP A 45 7.60 13.37 -3.25
C TRP A 45 8.29 14.64 -2.73
N SER A 46 7.63 15.79 -2.77
CA SER A 46 8.18 16.99 -2.10
C SER A 46 8.19 16.88 -0.56
N ARG A 47 7.45 15.93 0.02
CA ARG A 47 7.21 15.79 1.46
C ARG A 47 7.71 14.47 2.04
N ALA A 48 7.81 13.42 1.23
CA ALA A 48 8.18 12.07 1.61
C ALA A 48 9.22 11.49 0.64
N THR A 49 10.04 10.54 1.10
CA THR A 49 11.02 9.85 0.23
C THR A 49 10.36 8.92 -0.77
N ALA A 50 9.14 8.49 -0.48
CA ALA A 50 8.36 7.65 -1.36
C ALA A 50 6.90 8.12 -1.48
N CYS A 51 6.28 7.74 -2.60
CA CYS A 51 4.84 7.77 -2.78
C CYS A 51 4.33 6.34 -2.91
N GLU A 52 3.05 6.14 -2.65
CA GLU A 52 2.31 4.93 -2.98
C GLU A 52 1.25 5.27 -4.03
N LEU A 53 0.92 4.31 -4.90
CA LEU A 53 -0.16 4.40 -5.87
C LEU A 53 -0.87 3.07 -6.03
N ASP A 54 -2.09 3.16 -6.55
CA ASP A 54 -2.91 2.02 -6.93
C ASP A 54 -2.96 1.87 -8.45
N VAL A 55 -2.82 0.65 -8.98
CA VAL A 55 -2.88 0.41 -10.44
C VAL A 55 -3.86 -0.68 -10.82
N HIS A 56 -4.66 -0.38 -11.85
CA HIS A 56 -5.55 -1.32 -12.54
C HIS A 56 -5.15 -1.46 -14.02
N LEU A 57 -5.58 -2.56 -14.65
CA LEU A 57 -5.46 -2.79 -16.07
C LEU A 57 -6.73 -2.35 -16.81
N SER A 58 -6.58 -1.57 -17.87
CA SER A 58 -7.66 -1.22 -18.80
C SER A 58 -7.99 -2.38 -19.75
N ARG A 59 -9.08 -2.26 -20.51
CA ARG A 59 -9.49 -3.25 -21.55
C ARG A 59 -8.42 -3.48 -22.61
N ASP A 60 -7.67 -2.43 -22.95
CA ASP A 60 -6.58 -2.44 -23.92
C ASP A 60 -5.19 -2.57 -23.26
N GLU A 61 -5.15 -3.21 -22.08
CA GLU A 61 -3.94 -3.62 -21.37
C GLU A 61 -3.00 -2.46 -21.00
N ARG A 62 -3.57 -1.30 -20.69
CA ARG A 62 -2.83 -0.14 -20.16
C ARG A 62 -2.98 -0.05 -18.65
N LEU A 63 -1.90 0.29 -17.98
CA LEU A 63 -1.82 0.42 -16.53
C LEU A 63 -2.35 1.78 -16.11
N ILE A 64 -3.56 1.84 -15.56
CA ILE A 64 -4.26 3.04 -15.14
C ILE A 64 -4.13 3.22 -13.63
N VAL A 65 -3.70 4.40 -13.21
CA VAL A 65 -3.46 4.71 -11.81
C VAL A 65 -4.76 5.24 -11.18
N ILE A 66 -5.39 4.41 -10.36
CA ILE A 66 -6.66 4.67 -9.66
C ILE A 66 -6.88 3.59 -8.60
N HIS A 67 -7.55 3.90 -7.50
CA HIS A 67 -7.81 2.93 -6.44
C HIS A 67 -8.97 1.97 -6.75
N ASP A 68 -10.12 2.54 -7.10
CA ASP A 68 -11.38 1.80 -7.23
C ASP A 68 -11.45 1.08 -8.59
N GLU A 69 -12.22 -0.01 -8.66
CA GLU A 69 -12.51 -0.69 -9.94
C GLU A 69 -13.33 0.18 -10.92
N THR A 70 -13.98 1.22 -10.40
CA THR A 70 -14.75 2.19 -11.20
C THR A 70 -14.32 3.63 -10.91
N THR A 71 -14.52 4.51 -11.88
CA THR A 71 -14.04 5.91 -11.80
C THR A 71 -15.00 6.83 -11.04
N GLY A 72 -16.20 6.36 -10.69
CA GLY A 72 -17.28 7.18 -10.16
C GLY A 72 -17.01 7.85 -8.81
N ARG A 73 -16.02 7.44 -8.02
CA ARG A 73 -15.69 8.16 -6.77
C ARG A 73 -14.83 9.41 -7.02
N THR A 74 -13.88 9.35 -7.95
CA THR A 74 -12.84 10.37 -8.15
C THR A 74 -13.01 11.18 -9.44
N CYS A 75 -13.75 10.66 -10.42
CA CYS A 75 -13.93 11.28 -11.73
C CYS A 75 -15.34 11.81 -11.99
N ASP A 76 -15.51 12.66 -12.99
CA ASP A 76 -16.78 13.22 -13.47
C ASP A 76 -17.81 12.17 -13.94
N ARG A 77 -17.34 11.03 -14.44
CA ARG A 77 -18.17 9.91 -14.94
C ARG A 77 -17.75 8.59 -14.28
N ASP A 78 -18.68 7.65 -14.25
CA ASP A 78 -18.48 6.31 -13.67
C ASP A 78 -18.32 5.27 -14.78
N LEU A 79 -17.09 4.84 -15.00
CA LEU A 79 -16.70 3.80 -15.94
C LEU A 79 -16.01 2.67 -15.19
N VAL A 80 -16.21 1.43 -15.63
CA VAL A 80 -15.44 0.28 -15.15
C VAL A 80 -14.07 0.32 -15.82
N VAL A 81 -12.99 0.37 -15.03
CA VAL A 81 -11.63 0.56 -15.55
C VAL A 81 -11.23 -0.58 -16.49
N GLY A 82 -11.37 -1.83 -16.06
CA GLY A 82 -11.08 -3.01 -16.89
C GLY A 82 -12.05 -3.21 -18.06
N GLY A 83 -13.18 -2.48 -18.09
CA GLY A 83 -14.13 -2.50 -19.21
C GLY A 83 -13.86 -1.41 -20.27
N SER A 84 -12.99 -0.45 -19.95
CA SER A 84 -12.74 0.76 -20.74
C SER A 84 -11.32 0.79 -21.29
N THR A 85 -11.10 1.44 -22.42
CA THR A 85 -9.78 1.68 -23.01
C THR A 85 -9.08 2.87 -22.35
N ARG A 86 -7.76 2.96 -22.50
CA ARG A 86 -7.01 4.17 -22.10
C ARG A 86 -7.58 5.42 -22.74
N ALA A 87 -7.96 5.36 -24.01
CA ALA A 87 -8.53 6.51 -24.73
C ALA A 87 -9.83 7.00 -24.09
N GLU A 88 -10.75 6.09 -23.74
CA GLU A 88 -12.00 6.44 -23.04
C GLU A 88 -11.70 7.05 -21.66
N LEU A 89 -10.82 6.41 -20.88
CA LEU A 89 -10.46 6.85 -19.53
C LEU A 89 -9.70 8.18 -19.50
N ALA A 90 -8.91 8.48 -20.54
CA ALA A 90 -8.18 9.74 -20.67
C ALA A 90 -9.10 10.96 -20.87
N THR A 91 -10.37 10.75 -21.22
CA THR A 91 -11.35 11.84 -21.35
C THR A 91 -11.94 12.30 -20.02
N LEU A 92 -11.73 11.54 -18.93
CA LEU A 92 -12.29 11.82 -17.62
C LEU A 92 -11.60 13.01 -16.94
N ASP A 93 -12.34 13.69 -16.06
CA ASP A 93 -11.83 14.70 -15.15
C ASP A 93 -11.70 14.10 -13.75
N ALA A 94 -10.47 13.75 -13.37
CA ALA A 94 -10.10 13.12 -12.11
C ALA A 94 -9.88 14.11 -10.95
N GLY A 95 -10.17 15.40 -11.14
CA GLY A 95 -10.03 16.40 -10.08
C GLY A 95 -11.28 17.23 -9.80
N CYS A 96 -12.30 17.18 -10.68
CA CYS A 96 -13.55 17.92 -10.49
C CYS A 96 -14.23 17.68 -9.13
N LYS A 97 -14.13 16.46 -8.58
CA LYS A 97 -14.74 16.09 -7.29
C LYS A 97 -14.01 16.64 -6.08
N LYS A 98 -12.72 16.97 -6.24
CA LYS A 98 -11.91 17.58 -5.19
C LYS A 98 -12.16 19.08 -5.07
N GLY A 99 -12.46 19.74 -6.19
CA GLY A 99 -12.82 21.15 -6.25
C GLY A 99 -12.35 21.83 -7.52
N ALA A 100 -12.85 23.04 -7.77
CA ALA A 100 -12.61 23.79 -9.02
C ALA A 100 -11.13 24.02 -9.34
N LEU A 101 -10.26 24.12 -8.32
CA LEU A 101 -8.81 24.25 -8.48
C LEU A 101 -8.19 23.07 -9.24
N TRP A 102 -8.79 21.90 -9.12
CA TRP A 102 -8.28 20.64 -9.65
C TRP A 102 -9.04 20.14 -10.88
N ALA A 103 -10.01 20.90 -11.37
CA ALA A 103 -10.77 20.53 -12.55
C ALA A 103 -9.85 20.37 -13.78
N GLY A 104 -10.15 19.41 -14.63
CA GLY A 104 -9.43 19.09 -15.86
C GLY A 104 -8.25 18.13 -15.69
N LEU A 105 -7.95 17.66 -14.48
CA LEU A 105 -6.91 16.65 -14.28
C LEU A 105 -7.31 15.31 -14.92
N ARG A 106 -6.32 14.59 -15.45
CA ARG A 106 -6.53 13.28 -16.08
C ARG A 106 -6.07 12.15 -15.16
N LEU A 107 -6.69 10.97 -15.32
CA LEU A 107 -6.14 9.74 -14.76
C LEU A 107 -4.78 9.45 -15.40
N PRO A 108 -3.71 9.30 -14.61
CA PRO A 108 -2.41 8.94 -15.17
C PRO A 108 -2.31 7.46 -15.47
N THR A 109 -1.37 7.12 -16.34
CA THR A 109 -0.83 5.77 -16.50
C THR A 109 0.33 5.53 -15.54
N LEU A 110 0.67 4.27 -15.28
CA LEU A 110 1.86 3.97 -14.50
C LEU A 110 3.13 4.52 -15.18
N GLU A 111 3.24 4.40 -16.50
CA GLU A 111 4.39 4.92 -17.26
C GLU A 111 4.55 6.44 -17.08
N GLU A 112 3.46 7.21 -17.10
CA GLU A 112 3.50 8.65 -16.84
C GLU A 112 4.00 8.97 -15.42
N VAL A 113 3.59 8.19 -14.41
CA VAL A 113 4.06 8.38 -13.03
C VAL A 113 5.53 7.99 -12.87
N LEU A 114 5.95 6.86 -13.45
CA LEU A 114 7.35 6.40 -13.42
C LEU A 114 8.29 7.41 -14.11
N ALA A 115 7.84 8.02 -15.21
CA ALA A 115 8.58 9.06 -15.92
C ALA A 115 8.68 10.37 -15.10
N ALA A 116 7.65 10.69 -14.32
CA ALA A 116 7.64 11.87 -13.45
C ALA A 116 8.41 11.70 -12.13
N MET A 117 8.83 10.46 -11.79
CA MET A 117 9.48 10.16 -10.53
C MET A 117 10.86 10.84 -10.42
N PRO A 118 11.09 11.68 -9.38
CA PRO A 118 12.38 12.31 -9.17
C PRO A 118 13.47 11.31 -8.81
N ALA A 119 14.72 11.62 -9.15
CA ALA A 119 15.88 10.83 -8.73
C ALA A 119 15.96 10.70 -7.20
N GLY A 120 16.35 9.51 -6.72
CA GLY A 120 16.48 9.23 -5.29
C GLY A 120 15.15 9.10 -4.53
N ARG A 121 14.02 9.04 -5.24
CA ARG A 121 12.70 8.74 -4.66
C ARG A 121 12.29 7.31 -4.96
N ARG A 122 11.36 6.80 -4.15
CA ARG A 122 10.75 5.48 -4.36
C ARG A 122 9.26 5.59 -4.68
N LEU A 123 8.73 4.51 -5.23
CA LEU A 123 7.32 4.33 -5.53
C LEU A 123 6.88 2.93 -5.09
N TYR A 124 5.85 2.90 -4.23
CA TYR A 124 5.13 1.70 -3.86
C TYR A 124 3.96 1.54 -4.84
N VAL A 125 3.93 0.43 -5.57
CA VAL A 125 2.91 0.16 -6.58
C VAL A 125 1.99 -0.96 -6.07
N GLU A 126 0.75 -0.60 -5.72
CA GLU A 126 -0.27 -1.56 -5.33
C GLU A 126 -1.01 -2.13 -6.54
N LEU A 127 -0.89 -3.44 -6.75
CA LEU A 127 -1.64 -4.15 -7.77
C LEU A 127 -3.07 -4.41 -7.27
N LYS A 128 -4.07 -3.87 -7.98
CA LYS A 128 -5.49 -4.03 -7.63
C LYS A 128 -6.21 -5.14 -8.40
N ASN A 129 -5.65 -5.59 -9.52
CA ASN A 129 -6.14 -6.77 -10.24
C ASN A 129 -5.25 -7.98 -9.95
N GLY A 130 -5.74 -9.18 -10.28
CA GLY A 130 -5.00 -10.42 -10.11
C GLY A 130 -3.82 -10.55 -11.06
N ALA A 131 -3.21 -11.73 -11.07
CA ALA A 131 -2.04 -12.12 -11.86
C ALA A 131 -1.93 -11.54 -13.29
N GLY A 132 -3.04 -11.36 -14.01
CA GLY A 132 -3.03 -10.81 -15.38
C GLY A 132 -2.38 -9.43 -15.55
N ILE A 133 -2.34 -8.59 -14.51
CA ILE A 133 -1.67 -7.27 -14.58
C ILE A 133 -0.14 -7.36 -14.54
N VAL A 134 0.41 -8.47 -14.07
CA VAL A 134 1.83 -8.60 -13.69
C VAL A 134 2.76 -8.51 -14.90
N GLY A 135 2.37 -9.08 -16.05
CA GLY A 135 3.14 -8.98 -17.30
C GLY A 135 3.31 -7.53 -17.76
N PRO A 136 2.21 -6.82 -18.06
CA PRO A 136 2.25 -5.40 -18.42
C PRO A 136 2.99 -4.53 -17.40
N LEU A 137 2.79 -4.79 -16.10
CA LEU A 137 3.47 -4.08 -15.02
C LEU A 137 4.99 -4.24 -15.09
N ALA A 138 5.47 -5.49 -15.19
CA ALA A 138 6.90 -5.77 -15.24
C ALA A 138 7.55 -5.14 -16.46
N ASP A 139 6.86 -5.13 -17.61
CA ASP A 139 7.35 -4.49 -18.83
C ASP A 139 7.42 -2.97 -18.69
N ALA A 140 6.41 -2.34 -18.07
CA ALA A 140 6.41 -0.89 -17.82
C ALA A 140 7.58 -0.47 -16.93
N VAL A 141 7.84 -1.19 -15.83
CA VAL A 141 8.94 -0.91 -14.90
C VAL A 141 10.31 -1.09 -15.57
N ARG A 142 10.49 -2.18 -16.34
CA ARG A 142 11.73 -2.42 -17.12
C ARG A 142 11.96 -1.33 -18.17
N ARG A 143 10.92 -0.95 -18.94
CA ARG A 143 11.02 0.12 -19.94
C ARG A 143 11.37 1.47 -19.31
N ALA A 144 10.85 1.76 -18.12
CA ALA A 144 11.18 2.97 -17.38
C ALA A 144 12.60 2.96 -16.78
N GLY A 145 13.31 1.83 -16.85
CA GLY A 145 14.66 1.67 -16.28
C GLY A 145 14.69 1.75 -14.75
N LYS A 146 13.56 1.44 -14.08
CA LYS A 146 13.42 1.54 -12.63
C LYS A 146 13.79 0.23 -11.96
N GLY A 147 14.71 0.32 -11.00
CA GLY A 147 15.24 -0.83 -10.27
C GLY A 147 14.64 -1.02 -8.88
N PRO A 148 15.14 -1.99 -8.10
CA PRO A 148 14.62 -2.33 -6.77
C PRO A 148 14.83 -1.23 -5.71
N ALA A 149 15.77 -0.33 -5.95
CA ALA A 149 15.94 0.86 -5.13
C ALA A 149 14.78 1.86 -5.31
N GLU A 150 14.12 1.86 -6.47
CA GLU A 150 13.12 2.86 -6.85
C GLU A 150 11.69 2.34 -6.78
N VAL A 151 11.46 1.05 -7.03
CA VAL A 151 10.11 0.47 -7.06
C VAL A 151 9.97 -0.67 -6.05
N VAL A 152 8.89 -0.61 -5.28
CA VAL A 152 8.43 -1.65 -4.36
C VAL A 152 7.02 -2.06 -4.76
N PHE A 153 6.71 -3.35 -4.73
CA PHE A 153 5.38 -3.85 -5.07
C PHE A 153 4.63 -4.28 -3.84
N ILE A 154 3.33 -3.98 -3.82
CA ILE A 154 2.43 -4.41 -2.76
C ILE A 154 1.14 -4.94 -3.40
N SER A 155 0.46 -5.89 -2.78
CA SER A 155 -0.89 -6.29 -3.18
C SER A 155 -1.58 -7.05 -2.07
N VAL A 156 -2.91 -6.96 -2.02
CA VAL A 156 -3.75 -7.86 -1.20
C VAL A 156 -3.83 -9.27 -1.78
N ASP A 157 -3.51 -9.41 -3.07
CA ASP A 157 -3.56 -10.66 -3.83
C ASP A 157 -2.24 -11.40 -3.74
N VAL A 158 -2.26 -12.53 -3.03
CA VAL A 158 -1.09 -13.37 -2.81
C VAL A 158 -0.55 -13.99 -4.11
N ASP A 159 -1.42 -14.32 -5.07
CA ASP A 159 -0.98 -14.94 -6.31
C ASP A 159 -0.36 -13.86 -7.22
N ALA A 160 -0.97 -12.67 -7.29
CA ALA A 160 -0.43 -11.56 -8.06
C ALA A 160 0.94 -11.09 -7.53
N ILE A 161 1.06 -10.84 -6.22
CA ILE A 161 2.35 -10.40 -5.63
C ILE A 161 3.41 -11.50 -5.70
N GLY A 162 2.98 -12.76 -5.59
CA GLY A 162 3.87 -13.90 -5.80
C GLY A 162 4.42 -13.96 -7.23
N GLU A 163 3.57 -13.77 -8.24
CA GLU A 163 4.01 -13.73 -9.63
C GLU A 163 4.96 -12.54 -9.89
N VAL A 164 4.70 -11.36 -9.29
CA VAL A 164 5.63 -10.23 -9.36
C VAL A 164 7.00 -10.63 -8.82
N LYS A 165 7.05 -11.26 -7.64
CA LYS A 165 8.31 -11.69 -7.03
C LYS A 165 9.06 -12.71 -7.89
N GLN A 166 8.35 -13.60 -8.59
CA GLN A 166 8.98 -14.53 -9.52
C GLN A 166 9.58 -13.84 -10.75
N ARG A 167 8.90 -12.84 -11.32
CA ARG A 167 9.35 -12.13 -12.52
C ARG A 167 10.37 -11.03 -12.24
N LEU A 168 10.33 -10.45 -11.05
CA LEU A 168 11.16 -9.33 -10.59
C LEU A 168 11.77 -9.65 -9.21
N PRO A 169 12.60 -10.70 -9.10
CA PRO A 169 13.05 -11.26 -7.81
C PRO A 169 13.83 -10.27 -6.93
N ASP A 170 14.52 -9.31 -7.53
CA ASP A 170 15.30 -8.31 -6.79
C ASP A 170 14.42 -7.19 -6.19
N HIS A 171 13.18 -7.03 -6.67
CA HIS A 171 12.28 -6.01 -6.14
C HIS A 171 11.61 -6.50 -4.86
N ALA A 172 11.48 -5.60 -3.89
CA ALA A 172 10.76 -5.90 -2.67
C ALA A 172 9.26 -6.04 -2.95
N CYS A 173 8.67 -7.10 -2.43
CA CYS A 173 7.26 -7.48 -2.59
C CYS A 173 6.63 -7.73 -1.22
N TYR A 174 5.63 -6.91 -0.84
CA TYR A 174 4.92 -7.05 0.43
C TYR A 174 3.47 -7.48 0.21
N LEU A 175 3.00 -8.44 1.02
CA LEU A 175 1.58 -8.81 1.05
C LEU A 175 0.80 -7.81 1.92
N VAL A 176 -0.19 -7.17 1.33
CA VAL A 176 -1.08 -6.23 2.03
C VAL A 176 -2.11 -7.01 2.83
N VAL A 177 -2.17 -6.75 4.13
CA VAL A 177 -3.09 -7.42 5.06
C VAL A 177 -3.86 -6.40 5.89
N ALA A 178 -5.19 -6.57 5.96
CA ALA A 178 -6.04 -5.70 6.75
C ALA A 178 -6.62 -6.46 7.95
N TRP A 179 -6.39 -5.93 9.14
CA TRP A 179 -6.93 -6.43 10.39
C TRP A 179 -8.19 -5.66 10.77
N ARG A 180 -9.15 -6.38 11.33
CA ARG A 180 -10.35 -5.81 11.92
C ARG A 180 -10.63 -6.50 13.23
N GLN A 181 -10.71 -5.72 14.29
CA GLN A 181 -11.23 -6.20 15.55
C GLN A 181 -12.76 -6.17 15.50
N ARG A 182 -13.39 -7.30 15.81
CA ARG A 182 -14.84 -7.38 15.95
C ARG A 182 -15.28 -6.63 17.21
N PRO A 183 -16.22 -5.67 17.10
CA PRO A 183 -16.68 -4.93 18.27
C PRO A 183 -17.35 -5.78 19.34
N ALA A 184 -17.99 -6.88 18.96
CA ALA A 184 -18.82 -7.69 19.86
C ALA A 184 -18.01 -8.48 20.91
N ASP A 185 -16.82 -8.95 20.53
CA ASP A 185 -16.03 -9.89 21.34
C ASP A 185 -14.52 -9.59 21.32
N GLY A 186 -14.09 -8.53 20.64
CA GLY A 186 -12.68 -8.14 20.57
C GLY A 186 -11.80 -9.08 19.73
N VAL A 187 -12.39 -10.07 19.05
CA VAL A 187 -11.65 -11.03 18.23
C VAL A 187 -11.10 -10.34 16.99
N TRP A 188 -9.83 -10.61 16.68
CA TRP A 188 -9.18 -10.12 15.48
C TRP A 188 -9.48 -11.01 14.27
N GLU A 189 -9.84 -10.36 13.16
CA GLU A 189 -9.99 -10.98 11.85
C GLU A 189 -8.95 -10.36 10.91
N VAL A 190 -8.26 -11.19 10.13
CA VAL A 190 -7.35 -10.74 9.07
C VAL A 190 -8.01 -10.91 7.69
N ARG A 191 -7.73 -9.98 6.80
CA ARG A 191 -8.17 -9.99 5.39
C ARG A 191 -6.95 -9.86 4.49
N TYR A 192 -6.81 -10.86 3.64
CA TYR A 192 -5.92 -10.95 2.49
C TYR A 192 -6.54 -11.99 1.55
N GLY A 193 -6.12 -12.06 0.29
CA GLY A 193 -6.56 -13.15 -0.60
C GLY A 193 -6.57 -12.78 -2.07
N THR A 194 -6.82 -13.79 -2.90
CA THR A 194 -6.84 -13.63 -4.36
C THR A 194 -8.07 -12.87 -4.86
N THR A 195 -7.87 -12.08 -5.90
CA THR A 195 -8.89 -11.35 -6.66
C THR A 195 -9.57 -12.22 -7.72
N ASP A 196 -9.05 -13.44 -7.99
CA ASP A 196 -9.73 -14.41 -8.83
C ASP A 196 -11.09 -14.79 -8.21
N ARG A 197 -12.16 -14.49 -8.96
CA ARG A 197 -13.54 -14.73 -8.53
C ARG A 197 -13.90 -16.22 -8.50
N THR A 198 -13.10 -17.06 -9.15
CA THR A 198 -13.28 -18.51 -9.26
C THR A 198 -12.45 -19.30 -8.25
N ASP A 199 -11.43 -18.70 -7.65
CA ASP A 199 -10.56 -19.38 -6.71
C ASP A 199 -11.25 -19.63 -5.35
N PRO A 200 -11.24 -20.87 -4.81
CA PRO A 200 -11.75 -21.15 -3.47
C PRO A 200 -11.02 -20.39 -2.34
N ARG A 201 -9.77 -19.93 -2.55
CA ARG A 201 -8.94 -19.06 -1.69
C ARG A 201 -9.27 -17.56 -1.81
N ARG A 202 -10.20 -17.20 -2.70
CA ARG A 202 -10.77 -15.83 -2.81
C ARG A 202 -11.05 -15.24 -1.45
N LEU A 203 -11.04 -13.91 -1.33
CA LEU A 203 -11.57 -13.12 -0.20
C LEU A 203 -12.87 -13.73 0.35
N ARG A 204 -12.71 -14.75 1.18
CA ARG A 204 -13.72 -15.39 2.00
C ARG A 204 -13.38 -14.83 3.36
N THR A 205 -14.05 -13.73 3.71
CA THR A 205 -14.38 -13.48 5.11
C THR A 205 -15.17 -14.68 5.61
N ARG A 206 -14.46 -15.74 5.97
CA ARG A 206 -14.90 -16.97 6.63
C ARG A 206 -13.65 -17.81 6.77
N ALA A 207 -12.98 -17.65 7.90
CA ALA A 207 -12.12 -18.68 8.45
C ALA A 207 -12.83 -20.04 8.26
N ARG A 208 -12.39 -20.85 7.29
CA ARG A 208 -12.86 -22.22 7.19
C ARG A 208 -12.19 -22.96 8.33
N ARG A 209 -12.99 -23.21 9.38
CA ARG A 209 -12.63 -23.92 10.61
C ARG A 209 -11.66 -25.08 10.32
N PRO A 210 -10.45 -25.08 10.90
CA PRO A 210 -9.81 -26.32 11.26
C PRO A 210 -10.73 -27.01 12.28
N ARG A 211 -11.20 -28.22 11.98
CA ARG A 211 -11.77 -29.10 13.00
C ARG A 211 -10.60 -29.47 13.92
N SER A 212 -10.60 -28.92 15.13
CA SER A 212 -9.59 -29.09 16.21
C SER A 212 -8.51 -28.01 16.31
N ARG A 213 -8.88 -26.85 16.90
CA ARG A 213 -8.12 -26.00 17.84
C ARG A 213 -8.97 -24.73 18.10
N ARG A 214 -8.81 -24.06 19.24
CA ARG A 214 -9.70 -22.96 19.66
C ARG A 214 -9.79 -21.88 18.56
N PRO A 215 -10.99 -21.32 18.31
CA PRO A 215 -11.18 -20.31 17.26
C PRO A 215 -10.38 -19.03 17.56
N GLY A 216 -9.69 -18.49 16.54
CA GLY A 216 -9.24 -17.09 16.54
C GLY A 216 -8.10 -16.75 17.48
N ASP A 217 -7.23 -17.71 17.81
CA ASP A 217 -5.96 -17.39 18.46
C ASP A 217 -5.12 -16.51 17.51
N PRO A 218 -4.81 -15.26 17.87
CA PRO A 218 -3.99 -14.38 17.04
C PRO A 218 -2.63 -15.00 16.69
N GLU A 219 -2.06 -15.84 17.55
CA GLU A 219 -0.77 -16.48 17.27
C GLU A 219 -0.82 -17.45 16.09
N ASP A 220 -1.88 -18.23 15.95
CA ASP A 220 -2.06 -19.14 14.80
C ASP A 220 -2.23 -18.33 13.49
N LEU A 221 -2.86 -17.16 13.56
CA LEU A 221 -2.96 -16.25 12.41
C LEU A 221 -1.60 -15.62 12.06
N TYR A 222 -0.77 -15.27 13.05
CA TYR A 222 0.57 -14.74 12.80
C TYR A 222 1.44 -15.78 12.10
N ARG A 223 1.46 -17.02 12.60
CA ARG A 223 2.21 -18.12 11.96
C ARG A 223 1.76 -18.33 10.53
N THR A 224 0.45 -18.33 10.28
CA THR A 224 -0.10 -18.46 8.92
C THR A 224 0.42 -17.37 7.98
N LEU A 225 0.47 -16.11 8.42
CA LEU A 225 0.98 -15.00 7.62
C LEU A 225 2.48 -15.09 7.39
N ILE A 226 3.24 -15.44 8.44
CA ILE A 226 4.69 -15.64 8.36
C ILE A 226 5.02 -16.76 7.37
N ASP A 227 4.31 -17.89 7.45
CA ASP A 227 4.48 -19.01 6.53
C ASP A 227 4.16 -18.60 5.10
N LEU A 228 3.13 -17.77 4.89
CA LEU A 228 2.74 -17.30 3.56
C LEU A 228 3.82 -16.44 2.91
N VAL A 229 4.47 -15.57 3.68
CA VAL A 229 5.54 -14.70 3.20
C VAL A 229 6.83 -15.49 2.98
N ARG A 230 7.18 -16.39 3.90
CA ARG A 230 8.46 -17.13 3.89
C ARG A 230 8.46 -18.34 2.97
N ARG A 231 7.30 -18.88 2.62
CA ARG A 231 7.21 -20.06 1.75
C ARG A 231 7.79 -19.72 0.37
N PRO A 232 8.75 -20.53 -0.14
CA PRO A 232 9.21 -20.40 -1.51
C PRO A 232 8.03 -20.54 -2.49
N LEU A 233 7.87 -19.56 -3.36
CA LEU A 233 6.90 -19.58 -4.44
C LEU A 233 7.33 -20.59 -5.51
N ALA A 234 6.37 -21.22 -6.18
CA ALA A 234 6.65 -22.30 -7.13
C ALA A 234 7.40 -21.79 -8.38
N GLY A 235 8.62 -22.27 -8.63
CA GLY A 235 9.48 -21.90 -9.76
C GLY A 235 10.95 -22.27 -9.51
N GLU A 236 11.79 -22.27 -10.54
CA GLU A 236 13.24 -22.50 -10.35
C GLU A 236 13.86 -21.38 -9.50
N GLY A 237 14.53 -21.74 -8.40
CA GLY A 237 15.20 -20.80 -7.49
C GLY A 237 14.41 -20.36 -6.26
N GLY A 238 13.12 -20.73 -6.13
CA GLY A 238 12.34 -20.62 -4.88
C GLY A 238 12.42 -19.27 -4.15
N VAL A 239 11.88 -18.21 -4.73
CA VAL A 239 11.82 -16.88 -4.09
C VAL A 239 10.65 -16.75 -3.12
N ALA A 240 10.86 -16.04 -2.01
CA ALA A 240 9.85 -15.74 -0.99
C ALA A 240 9.50 -14.24 -1.03
N LEU A 241 8.36 -13.84 -0.47
CA LEU A 241 8.03 -12.42 -0.33
C LEU A 241 8.94 -11.76 0.70
N ASP A 242 9.08 -10.43 0.62
CA ASP A 242 10.01 -9.68 1.47
C ASP A 242 9.36 -9.23 2.79
N GLY A 243 8.02 -9.23 2.87
CA GLY A 243 7.33 -8.87 4.09
C GLY A 243 5.81 -8.72 3.99
N LEU A 244 5.26 -8.05 5.00
CA LEU A 244 3.85 -7.66 5.07
C LEU A 244 3.67 -6.14 5.03
N ASP A 245 2.54 -5.68 4.49
CA ASP A 245 2.08 -4.30 4.65
C ASP A 245 0.73 -4.26 5.36
N VAL A 246 0.72 -3.81 6.61
CA VAL A 246 -0.33 -4.16 7.57
C VAL A 246 -1.19 -2.96 7.93
N SER A 247 -2.51 -3.12 8.00
CA SER A 247 -3.36 -2.04 8.52
C SER A 247 -2.93 -1.58 9.92
N TRP A 248 -2.83 -0.26 10.18
CA TRP A 248 -2.27 0.30 11.41
C TRP A 248 -2.94 -0.15 12.70
N ARG A 249 -4.25 -0.46 12.64
CA ARG A 249 -4.95 -1.16 13.71
C ARG A 249 -4.68 -2.64 13.57
N GLN A 250 -3.76 -3.12 14.40
CA GLN A 250 -3.31 -4.50 14.38
C GLN A 250 -3.19 -5.06 15.80
N PRO A 251 -3.22 -6.39 15.94
CA PRO A 251 -2.98 -7.06 17.21
C PRO A 251 -1.61 -6.69 17.82
N GLU A 252 -1.53 -6.57 19.15
CA GLU A 252 -0.31 -6.14 19.84
C GLU A 252 0.87 -7.12 19.67
N GLY A 253 0.60 -8.43 19.64
CA GLY A 253 1.63 -9.46 19.48
C GLY A 253 2.19 -9.63 18.07
N LEU A 254 1.56 -9.02 17.05
CA LEU A 254 1.94 -9.24 15.65
C LEU A 254 3.36 -8.74 15.36
N ALA A 255 3.69 -7.52 15.78
CA ALA A 255 5.01 -6.93 15.49
C ALA A 255 6.15 -7.77 16.07
N LYS A 256 5.99 -8.25 17.31
CA LYS A 256 6.95 -9.14 17.96
C LYS A 256 7.11 -10.46 17.20
N ALA A 257 6.01 -11.08 16.78
CA ALA A 257 6.06 -12.33 16.03
C ALA A 257 6.76 -12.15 14.66
N LEU A 258 6.57 -11.01 13.99
CA LEU A 258 7.25 -10.69 12.73
C LEU A 258 8.74 -10.43 12.93
N GLU A 259 9.11 -9.71 14.00
CA GLU A 259 10.51 -9.49 14.40
C GLU A 259 11.23 -10.81 14.69
N GLU A 260 10.65 -11.68 15.53
CA GLU A 260 11.19 -13.01 15.86
C GLU A 260 11.33 -13.90 14.61
N ALA A 261 10.44 -13.72 13.63
CA ALA A 261 10.49 -14.43 12.36
C ALA A 261 11.39 -13.75 11.31
N GLY A 262 11.99 -12.60 11.60
CA GLY A 262 12.80 -11.84 10.64
C GLY A 262 12.01 -11.36 9.41
N VAL A 263 10.70 -11.13 9.55
CA VAL A 263 9.81 -10.67 8.49
C VAL A 263 9.67 -9.16 8.58
N ALA A 264 10.09 -8.44 7.54
CA ALA A 264 9.91 -7.00 7.48
C ALA A 264 8.41 -6.64 7.39
N TRP A 265 8.02 -5.52 8.00
CA TRP A 265 6.63 -5.08 7.94
C TRP A 265 6.47 -3.56 7.88
N GLY A 266 5.57 -3.13 6.99
CA GLY A 266 5.10 -1.76 6.84
C GLY A 266 3.68 -1.59 7.41
N SER A 267 3.18 -0.35 7.44
CA SER A 267 1.83 -0.11 7.93
C SER A 267 1.06 1.04 7.26
N TRP A 268 -0.25 0.84 7.09
CA TRP A 268 -1.13 1.78 6.40
C TRP A 268 -2.55 1.87 7.03
N THR A 269 -3.35 2.90 6.78
CA THR A 269 -2.90 4.28 6.57
C THR A 269 -2.70 4.93 7.93
N VAL A 270 -1.48 5.34 8.24
CA VAL A 270 -1.08 5.86 9.55
C VAL A 270 -1.20 7.38 9.53
N ASP A 271 -2.24 7.92 10.16
CA ASP A 271 -2.59 9.35 10.06
C ASP A 271 -2.47 10.11 11.39
N THR A 272 -1.90 9.49 12.42
CA THR A 272 -1.69 10.14 13.73
C THR A 272 -0.25 9.98 14.22
N ALA A 273 0.24 11.00 14.93
CA ALA A 273 1.57 11.02 15.53
C ALA A 273 1.79 9.84 16.49
N ASP A 274 0.84 9.60 17.39
CA ASP A 274 0.93 8.53 18.39
C ASP A 274 1.02 7.15 17.74
N ALA A 275 0.22 6.89 16.70
CA ALA A 275 0.30 5.63 15.97
C ALA A 275 1.65 5.48 15.26
N ALA A 276 2.14 6.53 14.60
CA ALA A 276 3.44 6.50 13.93
C ALA A 276 4.60 6.20 14.89
N VAL A 277 4.62 6.87 16.04
CA VAL A 277 5.63 6.64 17.09
C VAL A 277 5.54 5.21 17.64
N ALA A 278 4.33 4.74 17.97
CA ALA A 278 4.13 3.39 18.49
C ALA A 278 4.53 2.31 17.48
N LEU A 279 4.24 2.49 16.19
CA LEU A 279 4.60 1.54 15.13
C LEU A 279 6.12 1.54 14.86
N ARG A 280 6.77 2.72 14.86
CA ARG A 280 8.23 2.84 14.83
C ARG A 280 8.88 2.07 15.98
N ASP A 281 8.39 2.28 17.20
CA ASP A 281 8.97 1.67 18.40
C ASP A 281 8.81 0.14 18.41
N ARG A 282 7.85 -0.38 17.63
CA ARG A 282 7.63 -1.80 17.36
C ARG A 282 8.38 -2.33 16.12
N GLY A 283 9.23 -1.51 15.50
CA GLY A 283 10.09 -1.92 14.39
C GLY A 283 9.45 -1.90 13.01
N ALA A 284 8.38 -1.13 12.78
CA ALA A 284 7.86 -0.92 11.42
C ALA A 284 8.95 -0.32 10.53
N VAL A 285 9.15 -0.90 9.34
CA VAL A 285 10.17 -0.43 8.38
C VAL A 285 9.66 0.71 7.50
N GLN A 286 8.35 0.87 7.43
CA GLN A 286 7.67 1.79 6.52
C GLN A 286 6.32 2.20 7.12
N LEU A 287 5.87 3.43 6.86
CA LEU A 287 4.54 3.92 7.20
C LEU A 287 3.92 4.68 6.02
N THR A 288 2.82 4.15 5.46
CA THR A 288 2.00 4.82 4.44
C THR A 288 1.01 5.78 5.12
N THR A 289 0.98 7.03 4.68
CA THR A 289 0.21 8.09 5.36
C THR A 289 -0.40 9.10 4.40
N ASN A 290 -1.52 9.70 4.81
CA ASN A 290 -2.09 10.88 4.17
C ASN A 290 -1.46 12.20 4.69
N CYS A 291 -0.64 12.14 5.74
CA CYS A 291 0.00 13.28 6.41
C CYS A 291 1.53 13.14 6.49
N PRO A 292 2.26 13.08 5.37
CA PRO A 292 3.71 12.83 5.39
C PRO A 292 4.51 13.85 6.23
N ASP A 293 4.14 15.14 6.19
CA ASP A 293 4.81 16.20 6.97
C ASP A 293 4.61 16.02 8.48
N ASP A 294 3.39 15.67 8.90
CA ASP A 294 3.03 15.59 10.31
C ASP A 294 3.70 14.38 10.97
N LEU A 295 3.74 13.24 10.25
CA LEU A 295 4.43 12.04 10.72
C LEU A 295 5.94 12.26 10.81
N ARG A 296 6.56 12.87 9.79
CA ARG A 296 7.98 13.21 9.84
C ARG A 296 8.33 14.09 11.05
N SER A 297 7.52 15.11 11.30
CA SER A 297 7.71 16.02 12.42
C SER A 297 7.57 15.30 13.76
N ALA A 298 6.55 14.45 13.91
CA ALA A 298 6.32 13.65 15.11
C ALA A 298 7.47 12.67 15.39
N LEU A 299 7.92 11.94 14.37
CA LEU A 299 9.00 10.95 14.51
C LEU A 299 10.33 11.62 14.83
N ALA A 300 10.64 12.76 14.20
CA ALA A 300 11.83 13.54 14.50
C ALA A 300 11.81 14.08 15.94
N HIS A 301 10.67 14.60 16.40
CA HIS A 301 10.51 15.07 17.77
C HIS A 301 10.70 13.95 18.80
N ALA A 302 10.06 12.81 18.58
CA ALA A 302 10.18 11.65 19.47
C ALA A 302 11.63 11.09 19.50
N ALA A 303 12.34 11.10 18.37
CA ALA A 303 13.75 10.68 18.30
C ALA A 303 14.69 11.65 19.05
N ALA A 304 14.37 12.94 19.08
CA ALA A 304 15.11 13.94 19.85
C ALA A 304 14.83 13.86 21.36
N GLY A 305 13.57 13.67 21.76
CA GLY A 305 13.15 13.55 23.15
C GLY A 305 13.74 12.33 23.88
N GLY A 306 13.90 11.20 23.17
CA GLY A 306 14.53 9.99 23.72
C GLY A 306 16.03 10.15 24.06
N ARG A 307 16.72 11.14 23.50
CA ARG A 307 18.15 11.40 23.79
C ARG A 307 18.37 12.30 25.02
N GLY A 308 17.32 12.92 25.56
CA GLY A 308 17.39 13.81 26.72
C GLY A 308 17.21 13.14 28.09
N GLY A 309 16.75 11.88 28.13
CA GLY A 309 16.42 11.17 29.38
C GLY A 309 17.58 10.40 30.02
N ALA A 310 18.72 10.26 29.34
CA ALA A 310 19.90 9.56 29.85
C ALA A 310 20.95 10.55 30.41
N ARG A 311 20.51 11.55 31.17
CA ARG A 311 21.36 12.33 32.08
C ARG A 311 20.52 12.82 33.26
N ARG A 312 20.53 12.04 34.34
CA ARG A 312 20.67 12.49 35.74
C ARG A 312 20.75 11.27 36.64
#